data_AF-A0A3A9AJG7-F1
#
_entry.id   AF-A0A3A9AJG7-F1
#
_cell.length_a   1.000
_cell.length_b   1.000
_cell.length_c   1.000
_cell.angle_alpha   90.00
_cell.angle_beta   90.00
_cell.angle_gamma   90.00
#
_symmetry.space_group_name_H-M   'P 1'
#
loop_
_entity.id
_entity.type
_entity.pdbx_description
1 polymer ?
#
loop_
_entity_poly.entity_id
_entity_poly.type
_entity_poly.pdbx_seq_one_letter_code
_entity_poly.pdbx_strand_id
1 'polypeptide(L)' 'MFREQQKRTFTIPMNRNAMAEYLNVERSALSRELSYMKRDGVIDYHKNTFRLL' A
#
# COMPACT_ATOMS: atom_id res chain seq x y z
N MET A 1 -0.94 -21.26 22.95
CA MET A 1 -0.99 -21.19 21.48
C MET A 1 -0.49 -19.82 21.05
N PHE A 2 0.74 -19.73 20.56
CA PHE A 2 1.30 -18.48 20.05
C PHE A 2 0.65 -18.20 18.70
N ARG A 3 -0.34 -17.30 18.68
CA ARG A 3 -0.79 -16.69 17.43
C ARG A 3 0.36 -15.79 17.02
N GLU A 4 1.18 -16.24 16.07
CA GLU A 4 2.03 -15.32 15.34
C GLU A 4 1.11 -14.22 14.80
N GLN A 5 1.19 -13.04 15.41
CA GLN A 5 0.59 -11.86 14.84
C GLN A 5 1.40 -11.58 13.58
N GLN A 6 1.10 -12.30 12.49
CA GLN A 6 1.59 -11.98 11.16
C GLN A 6 1.26 -10.52 10.97
N LYS A 7 2.28 -9.67 11.04
CA LYS A 7 2.14 -8.24 10.85
C LYS A 7 1.61 -8.09 9.43
N ARG A 8 0.29 -7.93 9.30
CA ARG A 8 -0.37 -7.57 8.05
C ARG A 8 0.10 -6.21 7.54
N THR A 9 0.93 -5.53 8.31
CA THR A 9 1.58 -4.27 7.99
C THR A 9 2.99 -4.50 7.44
N PHE A 10 3.27 -3.94 6.27
CA PHE A 10 4.60 -3.93 5.65
C PHE A 10 4.92 -2.53 5.12
N THR A 11 6.22 -2.20 5.06
CA THR A 11 6.70 -0.92 4.51
C THR A 11 7.50 -1.20 3.26
N ILE A 12 7.16 -0.52 2.17
CA ILE A 12 7.92 -0.58 0.93
C ILE A 12 9.04 0.46 1.02
N PRO A 13 10.30 0.13 0.68
CA PRO A 13 11.43 1.07 0.74
C PRO A 13 11.41 2.12 -0.39
N MET A 14 10.26 2.30 -1.05
CA MET A 14 10.06 3.19 -2.19
C MET A 14 9.02 4.23 -1.80
N ASN A 15 9.21 5.48 -2.25
CA ASN A 15 8.17 6.49 -2.15
C ASN A 15 7.14 6.32 -3.29
N ARG A 16 6.08 7.13 -3.28
CA ARG A 16 5.00 7.04 -4.27
C ARG A 16 5.47 7.29 -5.71
N ASN A 17 6.50 8.12 -5.91
CA ASN A 17 7.03 8.42 -7.25
C ASN A 17 7.80 7.22 -7.79
N ALA A 18 8.71 6.66 -6.98
CA ALA A 18 9.47 5.49 -7.36
C ALA A 18 8.56 4.27 -7.63
N MET A 19 7.46 4.12 -6.88
CA MET A 19 6.46 3.08 -7.19
C MET A 19 5.76 3.33 -8.53
N ALA A 20 5.41 4.58 -8.83
CA ALA A 20 4.77 4.94 -10.09
C ALA A 20 5.70 4.69 -11.28
N GLU A 21 6.96 5.09 -11.17
CA GLU A 21 8.02 4.82 -12.14
C GLU A 21 8.26 3.32 -12.33
N TYR A 22 8.37 2.56 -11.22
CA TYR A 22 8.58 1.12 -11.27
C TYR A 22 7.43 0.35 -11.94
N LEU A 23 6.20 0.78 -11.70
CA LEU A 23 5.00 0.20 -12.32
C LEU A 23 4.70 0.77 -13.71
N ASN A 24 5.49 1.75 -14.17
CA ASN A 24 5.27 2.50 -15.41
C ASN A 24 3.85 3.09 -15.51
N VAL A 25 3.39 3.73 -14.44
CA VAL A 25 2.08 4.37 -14.32
C VAL A 25 2.21 5.82 -13.85
N GLU A 26 1.17 6.61 -14.09
CA GLU A 26 1.07 7.96 -13.54
C GLU A 26 0.90 7.96 -12.02
N ARG A 27 1.59 8.87 -11.33
CA ARG A 27 1.52 8.99 -9.86
C ARG A 27 0.10 9.26 -9.36
N SER A 28 -0.67 10.04 -10.12
CA SER A 28 -2.07 10.35 -9.82
C SER A 28 -2.95 9.11 -9.95
N ALA A 29 -2.76 8.30 -10.99
CA ALA A 29 -3.47 7.03 -11.20
C ALA A 29 -3.17 6.03 -10.08
N LEU A 30 -1.88 5.81 -9.76
CA LEU A 30 -1.49 4.94 -8.64
C LEU A 30 -2.14 5.38 -7.31
N SER A 31 -2.21 6.70 -7.07
CA SER A 31 -2.81 7.22 -5.85
C SER A 31 -4.33 7.06 -5.80
N ARG A 32 -4.98 7.14 -6.96
CA ARG A 32 -6.42 6.86 -7.10
C ARG A 32 -6.72 5.40 -6.80
N GLU A 33 -5.98 4.47 -7.39
CA GLU A 33 -6.19 3.03 -7.16
C GLU A 33 -5.95 2.64 -5.70
N LEU A 34 -4.90 3.15 -5.07
CA LEU A 34 -4.65 2.90 -3.64
C LEU A 34 -5.77 3.48 -2.75
N SER A 35 -6.37 4.61 -3.15
CA SER A 35 -7.52 5.19 -2.44
C SER A 35 -8.78 4.35 -2.61
N TYR A 36 -8.98 3.72 -3.77
CA TYR A 36 -10.07 2.76 -3.98
C TYR A 36 -9.87 1.48 -3.17
N MET A 37 -8.68 0.89 -3.21
CA MET A 37 -8.37 -0.29 -2.39
C MET A 37 -8.56 -0.01 -0.89
N LYS A 38 -8.29 1.21 -0.44
CA LYS A 38 -8.56 1.64 0.94
C LYS A 38 -10.04 1.80 1.25
N ARG A 39 -10.81 2.36 0.31
CA ARG A 39 -12.27 2.49 0.43
C ARG A 39 -12.97 1.13 0.44
N ASP A 40 -12.48 0.21 -0.37
CA ASP A 40 -13.02 -1.15 -0.51
C ASP A 40 -12.61 -2.05 0.67
N GLY A 41 -11.81 -1.53 1.61
CA GLY A 41 -11.39 -2.27 2.80
C GLY A 41 -10.39 -3.38 2.51
N VAL A 42 -9.65 -3.31 1.40
CA VAL A 42 -8.61 -4.28 1.05
C VAL A 42 -7.31 -3.95 1.77
N ILE A 43 -6.96 -2.66 1.83
CA ILE A 43 -5.75 -2.17 2.49
C ILE A 43 -6.03 -0.91 3.31
N ASP A 44 -5.20 -0.65 4.32
CA ASP A 44 -4.98 0.69 4.85
C ASP A 44 -3.54 1.10 4.54
N TYR A 45 -3.27 2.38 4.35
CA TYR A 45 -1.92 2.85 4.10
C TYR A 45 -1.65 4.23 4.69
N HIS A 46 -0.40 4.44 5.06
CA HIS A 46 0.16 5.73 5.45
C HIS A 46 1.54 5.88 4.79
N LYS A 47 1.66 6.83 3.86
CA LYS A 47 2.85 7.02 3.00
C LYS A 47 3.20 5.73 2.23
N ASN A 48 4.31 5.10 2.60
CA ASN A 48 4.86 3.87 2.02
C ASN A 48 4.67 2.64 2.93
N THR A 49 3.93 2.80 4.03
CA THR A 49 3.52 1.71 4.91
C THR A 49 2.09 1.30 4.56
N PHE A 50 1.88 0.00 4.37
CA PHE A 50 0.62 -0.60 3.99
C PHE A 50 0.23 -1.63 5.05
N ARG A 51 -1.06 -1.81 5.26
CA ARG A 51 -1.66 -2.80 6.14
C ARG A 51 -2.75 -3.52 5.35
N LEU A 52 -2.67 -4.84 5.27
CA LEU A 52 -3.74 -5.68 4.73
C LEU A 52 -4.86 -5.81 5.75
N LEU A 53 -6.11 -5.61 5.33
CA LEU A 53 -7.30 -5.70 6.17
C LEU A 53 -7.96 -7.08 6.07
#